data_AF-Q0FAX7-F1
#
_entry.id   AF-Q0FAX7-F1
#
_cell.length_a   1.000
_cell.length_b   1.000
_cell.length_c   1.000
_cell.angle_alpha   90.00
_cell.angle_beta   90.00
_cell.angle_gamma   90.00
#
_symmetry.space_group_name_H-M   'P 1'
#
loop_
_entity.id
_entity.type
_entity.pdbx_description
1 polymer ?
#
loop_
_entity_poly.entity_id
_entity_poly.type
_entity_poly.pdbx_seq_one_letter_code
_entity_poly.pdbx_strand_id
1 'polypeptide(L)'
;MKKLLSIFITITLLIPHAVFADTVAQSQRMLNQLGYNAGPVDGAYGGKTKRALEAFYAKSGGPYDGKLDANEVIDLKNAVKEIKTNNGKHKKILPERYSIYPDWCTYENKYTFKRIENLLGNKNHDLKTIELFGKSDEHMLVMIEQLTLYVNEFILHPNQQNANDIKKIYFLLFKNNFFIDLHENNHDDSLNMKDFLILSMYLFQALNRDNYLNTSEKQTFLSEIQKRFDKIKPAHKWGFTMSKCKIGRDQWSCQNHTYSHQLTRTLYGATFGSSKDYAMGEKMYKFAIDDLKPDGALWREAVRGRWSWSYYAHTLGLLLSIAEIYKHNGVDLYSYKSDKNGLTIHDAVSFLLESIQDNEKIWLYAKELKSVQHYINFTDYKSPEYLQMLTTTAERNGLKNWFYIYRNNFPIHPNTELGNKLIPTYKSKLEHSQHIGILAQCLYAEKGQKLASNEKFDRDVISMEKKLSCLQSAFNKKDMGELLSKSDMLLMSKAFKNDQKPKNKSNLIRAGLNPILVNKNKKYLLRLINFTGNVETFCSKPIK
;
A
#
# COMPACT_ATOMS: atom_id res chain seq x y z
N MET A 1 11.94 71.50 63.57
CA MET A 1 10.73 70.77 63.14
C MET A 1 10.68 70.78 61.63
N LYS A 2 10.90 69.61 61.00
CA LYS A 2 11.12 69.45 59.55
C LYS A 2 9.79 69.48 58.79
N LYS A 3 9.76 70.24 57.68
CA LYS A 3 8.67 70.22 56.68
C LYS A 3 8.72 68.90 55.90
N LEU A 4 7.60 68.18 55.86
CA LEU A 4 7.38 67.00 55.03
C LEU A 4 6.90 67.42 53.64
N LEU A 5 7.69 67.11 52.62
CA LEU A 5 7.30 67.13 51.20
C LEU A 5 6.64 65.77 50.90
N SER A 6 5.39 65.77 50.44
CA SER A 6 4.70 64.56 49.97
C SER A 6 5.13 64.24 48.54
N ILE A 7 5.78 63.10 48.35
CA ILE A 7 6.12 62.52 47.04
C ILE A 7 4.96 61.58 46.64
N PHE A 8 4.24 61.92 45.57
CA PHE A 8 3.34 61.00 44.89
C PHE A 8 4.19 60.04 44.04
N ILE A 9 4.32 58.78 44.48
CA ILE A 9 4.87 57.69 43.66
C ILE A 9 3.71 57.05 42.90
N THR A 10 3.55 57.38 41.62
CA THR A 10 2.74 56.61 40.69
C THR A 10 3.41 55.26 40.43
N ILE A 11 2.95 54.23 41.13
CA ILE A 11 3.28 52.83 40.84
C ILE A 11 2.43 52.41 39.63
N THR A 12 2.98 52.55 38.42
CA THR A 12 2.44 51.89 37.23
C THR A 12 2.69 50.38 37.33
N LEU A 13 1.63 49.61 37.57
CA LEU A 13 1.61 48.15 37.48
C LEU A 13 2.03 47.69 36.06
N LEU A 14 3.24 47.16 35.92
CA LEU A 14 3.80 46.59 34.69
C LEU A 14 3.39 45.12 34.44
N ILE A 15 2.26 44.65 34.98
CA ILE A 15 1.94 43.21 35.06
C ILE A 15 0.89 42.66 34.04
N PRO A 16 0.14 43.40 33.20
CA PRO A 16 -0.80 42.75 32.26
C PRO A 16 -0.15 42.12 31.01
N HIS A 17 0.98 42.64 30.52
CA HIS A 17 1.48 42.30 29.18
C HIS A 17 2.23 40.97 29.11
N ALA A 18 3.06 40.65 30.10
CA ALA A 18 3.82 39.40 30.12
C ALA A 18 2.91 38.18 30.29
N VAL A 19 1.91 38.27 31.19
CA VAL A 19 0.94 37.21 31.45
C VAL A 19 0.05 36.94 30.21
N PHE A 20 -0.32 37.99 29.48
CA PHE A 20 -1.11 37.84 28.25
C PHE A 20 -0.28 37.22 27.10
N ALA A 21 0.98 37.64 26.92
CA ALA A 21 1.88 37.04 25.93
C ALA A 21 2.13 35.55 26.20
N ASP A 22 2.29 35.15 27.46
CA ASP A 22 2.41 33.74 27.85
C ASP A 22 1.15 32.92 27.54
N THR A 23 -0.03 33.52 27.74
CA THR A 23 -1.33 32.89 27.46
C THR A 23 -1.54 32.70 25.96
N VAL A 24 -1.16 33.69 25.15
CA VAL A 24 -1.19 33.61 23.69
C VAL A 24 -0.22 32.55 23.19
N ALA A 25 1.03 32.55 23.68
CA ALA A 25 2.02 31.54 23.30
C ALA A 25 1.56 30.13 23.67
N GLN A 26 0.96 29.95 24.85
CA GLN A 26 0.39 28.68 25.26
C GLN A 26 -0.73 28.23 24.31
N SER A 27 -1.63 29.15 23.95
CA SER A 27 -2.76 28.86 23.05
C SER A 27 -2.28 28.57 21.63
N GLN A 28 -1.30 29.31 21.11
CA GLN A 28 -0.64 29.01 19.84
C GLN A 28 -0.03 27.60 19.82
N ARG A 29 0.66 27.18 20.90
CA ARG A 29 1.17 25.80 21.02
C ARG A 29 0.04 24.79 20.96
N MET A 30 -1.03 24.99 21.73
CA MET A 30 -2.15 24.04 21.80
C MET A 30 -2.92 23.99 20.49
N LEU A 31 -3.21 25.13 19.86
CA LEU A 31 -3.84 25.19 18.54
C LEU A 31 -3.00 24.49 17.47
N ASN A 32 -1.68 24.74 17.44
CA ASN A 32 -0.77 24.05 16.54
C ASN A 32 -0.72 22.53 16.85
N GLN A 33 -0.77 22.12 18.13
CA GLN A 33 -0.89 20.72 18.55
C GLN A 33 -2.21 20.08 18.13
N LEU A 34 -3.29 20.86 18.08
CA LEU A 34 -4.61 20.46 17.62
C LEU A 34 -4.75 20.51 16.09
N GLY A 35 -3.69 20.90 15.36
CA GLY A 35 -3.66 20.95 13.90
C GLY A 35 -4.11 22.28 13.28
N TYR A 36 -4.44 23.30 14.08
CA TYR A 36 -4.81 24.62 13.61
C TYR A 36 -3.59 25.52 13.46
N ASN A 37 -3.41 26.14 12.29
CA ASN A 37 -2.24 26.99 12.02
C ASN A 37 -2.35 28.34 12.76
N ALA A 38 -1.85 28.38 13.99
CA ALA A 38 -1.82 29.59 14.81
C ALA A 38 -0.63 30.52 14.50
N GLY A 39 0.24 30.14 13.56
CA GLY A 39 1.51 30.82 13.29
C GLY A 39 2.66 30.37 14.21
N PRO A 40 3.81 31.08 14.19
CA PRO A 40 4.90 30.87 15.15
C PRO A 40 4.40 31.03 16.59
N VAL A 41 5.05 30.33 17.52
CA VAL A 41 4.75 30.46 18.95
C VAL A 41 5.56 31.64 19.50
N ASP A 42 5.08 32.85 19.24
CA ASP A 42 5.75 34.10 19.55
C ASP A 42 5.04 34.93 20.63
N GLY A 43 3.87 34.47 21.11
CA GLY A 43 3.07 35.20 22.10
C GLY A 43 2.32 36.41 21.53
N ALA A 44 2.35 36.62 20.21
CA ALA A 44 1.62 37.69 19.54
C ALA A 44 0.26 37.21 19.06
N TYR A 45 -0.82 37.88 19.50
CA TYR A 45 -2.18 37.52 19.09
C TYR A 45 -2.50 38.06 17.68
N GLY A 46 -1.89 37.44 16.67
CA GLY A 46 -2.02 37.83 15.27
C GLY A 46 -3.21 37.18 14.55
N GLY A 47 -3.44 37.60 13.30
CA GLY A 47 -4.54 37.08 12.47
C GLY A 47 -4.49 35.57 12.21
N LYS A 48 -3.32 34.93 12.30
CA LYS A 48 -3.20 33.46 12.23
C LYS A 48 -3.74 32.79 13.50
N THR A 49 -3.37 33.28 14.68
CA THR A 49 -3.87 32.78 15.97
C THR A 49 -5.38 32.95 16.07
N LYS A 50 -5.92 34.10 15.66
CA LYS A 50 -7.36 34.36 15.61
C LYS A 50 -8.09 33.36 14.70
N ARG A 51 -7.63 33.19 13.44
CA ARG A 51 -8.24 32.23 12.50
C ARG A 51 -8.14 30.78 12.98
N ALA A 52 -7.06 30.45 13.70
CA ALA A 52 -6.90 29.13 14.29
C ALA A 52 -7.95 28.86 15.39
N LEU A 53 -8.25 29.85 16.24
CA LEU A 53 -9.34 29.76 17.21
C LEU A 53 -10.71 29.66 16.54
N GLU A 54 -10.99 30.50 15.54
CA GLU A 54 -12.24 30.44 14.77
C GLU A 54 -12.44 29.05 14.15
N ALA A 55 -11.39 28.49 13.56
CA ALA A 55 -11.41 27.15 12.99
C ALA A 55 -11.58 26.05 14.06
N PHE A 56 -10.94 26.22 15.23
CA PHE A 56 -11.10 25.31 16.36
C PHE A 56 -12.55 25.26 16.85
N TYR A 57 -13.18 26.41 17.06
CA TYR A 57 -14.57 26.47 17.53
C TYR A 57 -15.59 26.06 16.47
N ALA A 58 -15.37 26.44 15.20
CA ALA A 58 -16.19 25.95 14.09
C ALA A 58 -16.19 24.41 13.99
N LYS A 59 -15.10 23.77 14.43
CA LYS A 59 -14.95 22.32 14.43
C LYS A 59 -15.46 21.64 15.69
N SER A 60 -15.27 22.24 16.87
CA SER A 60 -15.70 21.69 18.16
C SER A 60 -17.21 21.85 18.40
N GLY A 61 -17.87 22.75 17.65
CA GLY A 61 -19.31 23.00 17.76
C GLY A 61 -19.69 23.94 18.92
N GLY A 62 -18.71 24.53 19.60
CA GLY A 62 -18.92 25.53 20.65
C GLY A 62 -19.05 26.96 20.10
N PRO A 63 -19.73 27.87 20.82
CA PRO A 63 -19.74 29.28 20.48
C PRO A 63 -18.36 29.91 20.74
N TYR A 64 -17.84 30.65 19.76
CA TYR A 64 -16.64 31.47 19.92
C TYR A 64 -17.04 32.93 20.06
N ASP A 65 -16.61 33.59 21.13
CA ASP A 65 -16.96 34.98 21.42
C ASP A 65 -15.98 36.00 20.80
N GLY A 66 -14.97 35.51 20.08
CA GLY A 66 -13.98 36.31 19.37
C GLY A 66 -12.75 36.69 20.19
N LYS A 67 -12.66 36.26 21.45
CA LYS A 67 -11.55 36.58 22.36
C LYS A 67 -10.71 35.35 22.65
N LEU A 68 -9.50 35.58 23.17
CA LEU A 68 -8.68 34.52 23.73
C LEU A 68 -8.49 34.83 25.21
N ASP A 69 -9.30 34.18 26.05
CA ASP A 69 -9.19 34.26 27.49
C ASP A 69 -9.20 32.87 28.16
N ALA A 70 -9.55 32.81 29.44
CA ALA A 70 -9.38 31.63 30.26
C ALA A 70 -10.24 30.45 29.76
N ASN A 71 -11.44 30.71 29.26
CA ASN A 71 -12.32 29.70 28.65
C ASN A 71 -11.67 29.04 27.41
N GLU A 72 -11.13 29.80 26.46
CA GLU A 72 -10.45 29.23 25.28
C GLU A 72 -9.23 28.41 25.68
N VAL A 73 -8.46 28.90 26.65
CA VAL A 73 -7.30 28.16 27.16
C VAL A 73 -7.74 26.84 27.81
N ILE A 74 -8.86 26.81 28.53
CA ILE A 74 -9.43 25.60 29.13
C ILE A 74 -9.92 24.65 28.03
N ASP A 75 -10.65 25.14 27.03
CA ASP A 75 -11.16 24.33 25.92
C ASP A 75 -10.02 23.73 25.09
N LEU A 76 -9.00 24.52 24.79
CA LEU A 76 -7.79 24.05 24.12
C LEU A 76 -7.03 23.04 24.99
N LYS A 77 -6.91 23.28 26.30
CA LYS A 77 -6.29 22.31 27.24
C LYS A 77 -7.08 21.01 27.27
N ASN A 78 -8.41 21.07 27.30
CA ASN A 78 -9.28 19.90 27.28
C ASN A 78 -9.15 19.14 25.97
N ALA A 79 -9.17 19.82 24.82
CA ALA A 79 -8.97 19.20 23.52
C ALA A 79 -7.57 18.57 23.38
N VAL A 80 -6.51 19.26 23.86
CA VAL A 80 -5.15 18.70 23.91
C VAL A 80 -5.09 17.52 24.89
N LYS A 81 -5.80 17.59 26.01
CA LYS A 81 -5.91 16.50 26.98
C LYS A 81 -6.65 15.32 26.38
N GLU A 82 -7.69 15.53 25.58
CA GLU A 82 -8.39 14.47 24.82
C GLU A 82 -7.46 13.79 23.83
N ILE A 83 -6.64 14.55 23.09
CA ILE A 83 -5.56 13.99 22.26
C ILE A 83 -4.58 13.18 23.12
N LYS A 84 -4.22 13.65 24.32
CA LYS A 84 -3.30 12.96 25.23
C LYS A 84 -3.90 11.74 25.92
N THR A 85 -5.18 11.71 26.25
CA THR A 85 -5.87 10.51 26.75
C THR A 85 -6.14 9.51 25.62
N ASN A 86 -6.29 10.00 24.38
CA ASN A 86 -6.32 9.18 23.17
C ASN A 86 -4.92 8.78 22.67
N ASN A 87 -3.82 9.32 23.22
CA ASN A 87 -2.46 8.81 22.96
C ASN A 87 -2.25 7.38 23.48
N GLY A 88 -3.20 6.82 24.26
CA GLY A 88 -3.29 5.39 24.55
C GLY A 88 -4.15 4.56 23.57
N LYS A 89 -4.71 5.15 22.50
CA LYS A 89 -5.69 4.52 21.59
C LYS A 89 -5.37 4.70 20.09
N HIS A 90 -4.13 5.05 19.72
CA HIS A 90 -3.69 4.90 18.32
C HIS A 90 -3.84 3.43 17.92
N LYS A 91 -4.51 3.18 16.81
CA LYS A 91 -4.73 1.82 16.33
C LYS A 91 -3.56 1.37 15.47
N LYS A 92 -3.17 0.09 15.60
CA LYS A 92 -2.09 -0.51 14.81
C LYS A 92 -2.52 -0.61 13.35
N ILE A 93 -1.74 -0.07 12.41
CA ILE A 93 -2.03 -0.17 10.97
C ILE A 93 -1.03 -1.05 10.21
N LEU A 94 0.07 -1.43 10.87
CA LEU A 94 1.11 -2.29 10.33
C LEU A 94 1.14 -3.60 11.14
N PRO A 95 1.47 -4.73 10.51
CA PRO A 95 1.70 -5.98 11.21
C PRO A 95 2.98 -5.91 12.06
N GLU A 96 3.17 -6.92 12.90
CA GLU A 96 4.47 -7.17 13.51
C GLU A 96 5.52 -7.45 12.43
N ARG A 97 6.74 -6.95 12.64
CA ARG A 97 7.81 -7.14 11.66
C ARG A 97 8.39 -8.54 11.78
N TYR A 98 8.65 -9.16 10.63
CA TYR A 98 9.51 -10.34 10.58
C TYR A 98 10.95 -9.99 10.92
N SER A 99 11.69 -10.95 11.48
CA SER A 99 13.10 -10.76 11.86
C SER A 99 14.03 -10.62 10.65
N ILE A 100 13.65 -11.23 9.52
CA ILE A 100 14.41 -11.23 8.27
C ILE A 100 13.38 -11.22 7.13
N TYR A 101 13.51 -10.28 6.21
CA TYR A 101 12.79 -10.26 4.94
C TYR A 101 13.68 -10.84 3.83
N PRO A 102 13.10 -11.38 2.74
CA PRO A 102 13.91 -11.87 1.62
C PRO A 102 14.82 -10.78 1.02
N ASP A 103 16.00 -11.15 0.54
CA ASP A 103 16.99 -10.19 0.00
C ASP A 103 16.45 -9.31 -1.13
N TRP A 104 15.51 -9.81 -1.93
CA TRP A 104 14.86 -9.07 -3.01
C TRP A 104 13.78 -8.07 -2.53
N CYS A 105 13.49 -8.05 -1.23
CA CYS A 105 12.72 -7.02 -0.54
C CYS A 105 13.62 -5.89 -0.03
N THR A 106 14.67 -5.58 -0.78
CA THR A 106 15.49 -4.38 -0.63
C THR A 106 15.26 -3.50 -1.85
N TYR A 107 14.98 -2.23 -1.63
CA TYR A 107 14.65 -1.31 -2.71
C TYR A 107 15.83 -0.37 -2.95
N GLU A 108 16.62 -0.68 -3.98
CA GLU A 108 17.73 0.16 -4.39
C GLU A 108 17.26 1.55 -4.82
N ASN A 109 17.89 2.55 -4.22
CA ASN A 109 17.64 3.96 -4.44
C ASN A 109 17.91 4.36 -5.91
N LYS A 110 16.85 4.72 -6.65
CA LYS A 110 16.98 5.31 -7.99
C LYS A 110 16.90 6.84 -8.00
N TYR A 111 16.44 7.45 -6.92
CA TYR A 111 16.18 8.89 -6.82
C TYR A 111 16.91 9.51 -5.64
N THR A 112 18.10 10.06 -5.87
CA THR A 112 18.80 10.75 -4.79
C THR A 112 17.97 11.91 -4.24
N PHE A 113 18.19 12.27 -2.97
CA PHE A 113 17.62 13.47 -2.36
C PHE A 113 17.74 14.71 -3.26
N LYS A 114 18.88 14.82 -3.97
CA LYS A 114 19.13 15.91 -4.93
C LYS A 114 18.15 15.93 -6.09
N ARG A 115 17.72 14.76 -6.58
CA ARG A 115 16.72 14.67 -7.65
C ARG A 115 15.35 15.15 -7.19
N ILE A 116 14.93 14.81 -5.97
CA ILE A 116 13.69 15.31 -5.37
C ILE A 116 13.76 16.84 -5.19
N GLU A 117 14.88 17.35 -4.69
CA GLU A 117 15.11 18.80 -4.56
C GLU A 117 15.01 19.51 -5.92
N ASN A 118 15.64 18.96 -6.97
CA ASN A 118 15.58 19.53 -8.32
C ASN A 118 14.15 19.52 -8.89
N LEU A 119 13.37 18.47 -8.63
CA LEU A 119 11.97 18.39 -9.06
C LEU A 119 11.11 19.46 -8.39
N LEU A 120 11.25 19.63 -7.07
CA LEU A 120 10.52 20.66 -6.31
C LEU A 120 10.95 22.09 -6.69
N GLY A 121 12.20 22.28 -7.10
CA GLY A 121 12.72 23.57 -7.56
C GLY A 121 12.37 23.93 -9.01
N ASN A 122 11.82 22.99 -9.79
CA ASN A 122 11.53 23.21 -11.19
C ASN A 122 10.27 24.09 -11.37
N LYS A 123 10.48 25.37 -11.70
CA LYS A 123 9.40 26.35 -11.91
C LYS A 123 8.46 26.02 -13.07
N ASN A 124 8.81 25.06 -13.93
CA ASN A 124 7.95 24.66 -15.06
C ASN A 124 6.84 23.69 -14.67
N HIS A 125 6.91 23.09 -13.48
CA HIS A 125 5.93 22.14 -12.97
C HIS A 125 5.42 22.60 -11.60
N ASP A 126 4.11 22.76 -11.46
CA ASP A 126 3.49 22.93 -10.15
C ASP A 126 3.30 21.56 -9.50
N LEU A 127 3.95 21.35 -8.35
CA LEU A 127 3.81 20.17 -7.51
C LEU A 127 3.12 20.50 -6.17
N LYS A 128 2.61 21.73 -6.01
CA LYS A 128 1.84 22.17 -4.84
C LYS A 128 0.35 21.92 -5.04
N THR A 129 -0.16 22.31 -6.21
CA THR A 129 -1.55 22.11 -6.61
C THR A 129 -1.63 20.88 -7.50
N ILE A 130 -2.44 19.91 -7.12
CA ILE A 130 -2.67 18.72 -7.95
C ILE A 130 -3.67 19.07 -9.05
N GLU A 131 -3.27 18.82 -10.28
CA GLU A 131 -4.11 18.89 -11.48
C GLU A 131 -3.88 17.61 -12.29
N LEU A 132 -4.81 16.66 -12.19
CA LEU A 132 -4.73 15.38 -12.91
C LEU A 132 -4.91 15.63 -14.41
N PHE A 133 -4.11 14.94 -15.23
CA PHE A 133 -3.97 15.24 -16.67
C PHE A 133 -3.38 16.63 -17.00
N GLY A 134 -2.94 17.37 -15.98
CA GLY A 134 -2.24 18.64 -16.14
C GLY A 134 -0.77 18.46 -16.53
N LYS A 135 -0.08 19.60 -16.73
CA LYS A 135 1.33 19.64 -17.16
C LYS A 135 2.31 18.92 -16.21
N SER A 136 1.94 18.76 -14.95
CA SER A 136 2.77 18.15 -13.91
C SER A 136 2.48 16.67 -13.66
N ASP A 137 1.47 16.07 -14.30
CA ASP A 137 0.94 14.76 -13.92
C ASP A 137 2.00 13.64 -13.91
N GLU A 138 2.84 13.55 -14.95
CA GLU A 138 3.92 12.57 -14.99
C GLU A 138 4.94 12.76 -13.84
N HIS A 139 5.26 14.00 -13.49
CA HIS A 139 6.18 14.31 -12.39
C HIS A 139 5.57 13.94 -11.04
N MET A 140 4.26 14.15 -10.88
CA MET A 140 3.50 13.76 -9.70
C MET A 140 3.50 12.25 -9.51
N LEU A 141 3.17 11.48 -10.56
CA LEU A 141 3.15 10.02 -10.53
C LEU A 141 4.53 9.45 -10.17
N VAL A 142 5.58 9.95 -10.83
CA VAL A 142 6.96 9.53 -10.57
C VAL A 142 7.36 9.84 -9.13
N MET A 143 6.98 10.99 -8.57
CA MET A 143 7.26 11.32 -7.17
C MET A 143 6.58 10.33 -6.21
N ILE A 144 5.29 10.03 -6.41
CA ILE A 144 4.53 9.08 -5.57
C ILE A 144 5.16 7.69 -5.63
N GLU A 145 5.51 7.20 -6.82
CA GLU A 145 6.15 5.90 -6.99
C GLU A 145 7.46 5.79 -6.21
N GLN A 146 8.30 6.83 -6.26
CA GLN A 146 9.54 6.85 -5.49
C GLN A 146 9.27 6.88 -4.00
N LEU A 147 8.33 7.71 -3.54
CA LEU A 147 7.96 7.76 -2.13
C LEU A 147 7.43 6.42 -1.62
N THR A 148 6.66 5.69 -2.43
CA THR A 148 6.24 4.32 -2.09
C THR A 148 7.45 3.44 -1.80
N LEU A 149 8.47 3.45 -2.65
CA LEU A 149 9.67 2.62 -2.46
C LEU A 149 10.41 3.01 -1.19
N TYR A 150 10.62 4.31 -0.92
CA TYR A 150 11.29 4.76 0.31
C TYR A 150 10.53 4.41 1.58
N VAL A 151 9.21 4.63 1.59
CA VAL A 151 8.38 4.34 2.74
C VAL A 151 8.40 2.85 3.04
N ASN A 152 8.31 2.00 2.01
CA ASN A 152 8.32 0.55 2.20
C ASN A 152 9.71 0.00 2.58
N GLU A 153 10.80 0.55 2.03
CA GLU A 153 12.15 0.23 2.48
C GLU A 153 12.30 0.52 3.98
N PHE A 154 11.83 1.68 4.44
CA PHE A 154 11.90 2.04 5.86
C PHE A 154 11.00 1.15 6.75
N ILE A 155 9.78 0.80 6.29
CA ILE A 155 8.87 -0.08 7.02
C ILE A 155 9.50 -1.46 7.26
N LEU A 156 10.18 -2.01 6.24
CA LEU A 156 10.79 -3.33 6.27
C LEU A 156 12.14 -3.33 6.99
N HIS A 157 12.98 -2.32 6.72
CA HIS A 157 14.37 -2.21 7.18
C HIS A 157 14.58 -0.91 8.00
N PRO A 158 13.97 -0.82 9.18
CA PRO A 158 14.11 0.32 10.09
C PRO A 158 15.56 0.47 10.57
N ASN A 159 16.17 1.62 10.35
CA ASN A 159 17.41 1.98 11.04
C ASN A 159 17.52 3.50 11.12
N GLN A 160 18.46 4.00 11.93
CA GLN A 160 18.61 5.43 12.16
C GLN A 160 18.96 6.19 10.87
N GLN A 161 19.75 5.61 9.98
CA GLN A 161 20.13 6.23 8.72
C GLN A 161 18.92 6.36 7.79
N ASN A 162 18.19 5.26 7.56
CA ASN A 162 16.97 5.24 6.76
C ASN A 162 15.91 6.20 7.34
N ALA A 163 15.77 6.25 8.67
CA ALA A 163 14.88 7.20 9.34
C ALA A 163 15.27 8.66 9.07
N ASN A 164 16.56 8.99 9.17
CA ASN A 164 17.05 10.34 8.89
C ASN A 164 16.83 10.73 7.43
N ASP A 165 17.12 9.83 6.49
CA ASP A 165 16.98 10.08 5.06
C ASP A 165 15.53 10.31 4.66
N ILE A 166 14.59 9.47 5.11
CA ILE A 166 13.18 9.61 4.77
C ILE A 166 12.54 10.82 5.45
N LYS A 167 12.93 11.14 6.70
CA LYS A 167 12.50 12.37 7.37
C LYS A 167 12.98 13.60 6.59
N LYS A 168 14.23 13.62 6.14
CA LYS A 168 14.78 14.72 5.34
C LYS A 168 13.98 14.95 4.06
N ILE A 169 13.58 13.88 3.38
CA ILE A 169 12.71 13.94 2.19
C ILE A 169 11.33 14.52 2.54
N TYR A 170 10.63 13.96 3.52
CA TYR A 170 9.28 14.41 3.87
C TYR A 170 9.24 15.84 4.40
N PHE A 171 10.21 16.26 5.21
CA PHE A 171 10.30 17.66 5.64
C PHE A 171 10.60 18.61 4.49
N LEU A 172 11.35 18.19 3.48
CA LEU A 172 11.53 18.98 2.25
C LEU A 172 10.21 19.11 1.49
N LEU A 173 9.44 18.03 1.36
CA LEU A 173 8.12 18.04 0.71
C LEU A 173 7.15 18.98 1.44
N PHE A 174 7.07 18.87 2.77
CA PHE A 174 6.24 19.73 3.62
C PHE A 174 6.64 21.20 3.51
N LYS A 175 7.94 21.51 3.58
CA LYS A 175 8.46 22.88 3.43
C LYS A 175 8.09 23.50 2.08
N ASN A 176 8.02 22.69 1.03
CA ASN A 176 7.66 23.14 -0.32
C ASN A 176 6.15 23.09 -0.60
N ASN A 177 5.31 22.79 0.40
CA ASN A 177 3.87 22.63 0.25
C ASN A 177 3.48 21.61 -0.83
N PHE A 178 4.26 20.53 -0.97
CA PHE A 178 3.98 19.48 -1.94
C PHE A 178 2.57 18.91 -1.73
N PHE A 179 1.73 18.87 -2.77
CA PHE A 179 0.35 18.40 -2.72
C PHE A 179 -0.45 19.01 -1.57
N ILE A 180 -0.41 20.34 -1.40
CA ILE A 180 -1.20 21.02 -0.36
C ILE A 180 -2.60 21.40 -0.84
N ASP A 181 -2.75 21.63 -2.15
CA ASP A 181 -3.98 22.09 -2.78
C ASP A 181 -4.39 21.17 -3.93
N LEU A 182 -5.67 21.25 -4.31
CA LEU A 182 -6.24 20.57 -5.48
C LEU A 182 -6.77 21.65 -6.41
N HIS A 183 -6.63 21.45 -7.72
CA HIS A 183 -7.26 22.32 -8.70
C HIS A 183 -8.79 22.19 -8.61
N GLU A 184 -9.30 20.96 -8.50
CA GLU A 184 -10.71 20.64 -8.29
C GLU A 184 -10.94 19.69 -7.09
N ASN A 185 -11.51 20.23 -6.01
CA ASN A 185 -11.72 19.47 -4.76
C ASN A 185 -12.82 18.38 -4.84
N ASN A 186 -13.61 18.33 -5.91
CA ASN A 186 -14.71 17.38 -6.12
C ASN A 186 -14.43 16.32 -7.21
N HIS A 187 -13.22 16.32 -7.79
CA HIS A 187 -12.84 15.53 -8.96
C HIS A 187 -11.65 14.57 -8.70
N ASP A 188 -11.09 14.01 -9.77
CA ASP A 188 -9.94 13.10 -9.86
C ASP A 188 -8.71 13.57 -9.06
N ASP A 189 -8.48 14.88 -8.91
CA ASP A 189 -7.29 15.43 -8.22
C ASP A 189 -7.11 14.88 -6.80
N SER A 190 -8.22 14.55 -6.12
CA SER A 190 -8.18 14.00 -4.77
C SER A 190 -7.51 12.61 -4.71
N LEU A 191 -7.39 11.90 -5.83
CA LEU A 191 -6.81 10.55 -5.91
C LEU A 191 -5.31 10.56 -5.61
N ASN A 192 -4.55 11.49 -6.20
CA ASN A 192 -3.10 11.60 -5.96
C ASN A 192 -2.81 12.12 -4.54
N MET A 193 -3.62 13.05 -4.02
CA MET A 193 -3.51 13.49 -2.62
C MET A 193 -3.80 12.35 -1.65
N LYS A 194 -4.81 11.53 -1.95
CA LYS A 194 -5.16 10.33 -1.19
C LYS A 194 -3.99 9.32 -1.17
N ASP A 195 -3.34 9.07 -2.30
CA ASP A 195 -2.18 8.17 -2.36
C ASP A 195 -0.99 8.71 -1.51
N PHE A 196 -0.72 10.01 -1.58
CA PHE A 196 0.30 10.65 -0.72
C PHE A 196 -0.06 10.58 0.78
N LEU A 197 -1.33 10.76 1.13
CA LEU A 197 -1.83 10.65 2.50
C LEU A 197 -1.65 9.24 3.07
N ILE A 198 -1.99 8.21 2.29
CA ILE A 198 -1.81 6.81 2.67
C ILE A 198 -0.32 6.56 3.00
N LEU A 199 0.60 6.96 2.12
CA LEU A 199 2.04 6.82 2.35
C LEU A 199 2.51 7.59 3.60
N SER A 200 2.04 8.83 3.78
CA SER A 200 2.39 9.67 4.92
C SER A 200 1.96 9.05 6.25
N MET A 201 0.78 8.43 6.31
CA MET A 201 0.26 7.79 7.52
C MET A 201 1.02 6.49 7.83
N TYR A 202 1.33 5.67 6.84
CA TYR A 202 2.18 4.49 7.03
C TYR A 202 3.58 4.87 7.52
N LEU A 203 4.20 5.89 6.92
CA LEU A 203 5.50 6.39 7.34
C LEU A 203 5.47 6.93 8.77
N PHE A 204 4.49 7.78 9.09
CA PHE A 204 4.33 8.33 10.44
C PHE A 204 4.21 7.21 11.49
N GLN A 205 3.37 6.21 11.23
CA GLN A 205 3.17 5.09 12.15
C GLN A 205 4.42 4.23 12.30
N ALA A 206 5.16 3.97 11.23
CA ALA A 206 6.43 3.25 11.30
C ALA A 206 7.47 4.03 12.12
N LEU A 207 7.65 5.33 11.83
CA LEU A 207 8.60 6.18 12.55
C LEU A 207 8.22 6.33 14.04
N ASN A 208 6.93 6.47 14.34
CA ASN A 208 6.43 6.63 15.71
C ASN A 208 6.49 5.31 16.49
N ARG A 209 6.19 4.16 15.88
CA ARG A 209 6.29 2.83 16.51
C ARG A 209 7.71 2.57 17.04
N ASP A 210 8.71 3.01 16.29
CA ASP A 210 10.12 2.72 16.57
C ASP A 210 10.89 3.91 17.18
N ASN A 211 10.17 4.92 17.66
CA ASN A 211 10.70 6.11 18.36
C ASN A 211 11.71 6.95 17.55
N TYR A 212 11.56 7.03 16.22
CA TYR A 212 12.41 7.87 15.36
C TYR A 212 11.95 9.33 15.23
N LEU A 213 10.82 9.70 15.87
CA LEU A 213 10.27 11.06 15.87
C LEU A 213 10.40 11.69 17.24
N ASN A 214 10.96 12.90 17.30
CA ASN A 214 10.80 13.76 18.46
C ASN A 214 9.41 14.43 18.46
N THR A 215 9.07 15.10 19.57
CA THR A 215 7.76 15.75 19.74
C THR A 215 7.43 16.75 18.62
N SER A 216 8.39 17.58 18.20
CA SER A 216 8.17 18.59 17.15
C SER A 216 7.96 17.95 15.78
N GLU A 217 8.76 16.94 15.46
CA GLU A 217 8.63 16.17 14.22
C GLU A 217 7.28 15.47 14.16
N LYS A 218 6.84 14.84 15.26
CA LYS A 218 5.52 14.21 15.39
C LYS A 218 4.39 15.19 15.09
N GLN A 219 4.44 16.38 15.68
CA GLN A 219 3.42 17.42 15.45
C GLN A 219 3.42 17.91 14.00
N THR A 220 4.59 18.07 13.40
CA THR A 220 4.70 18.49 11.99
C THR A 220 4.06 17.46 11.07
N PHE A 221 4.37 16.17 11.23
CA PHE A 221 3.74 15.11 10.43
C PHE A 221 2.22 15.10 10.59
N LEU A 222 1.72 15.15 11.83
CA LEU A 222 0.28 15.15 12.10
C LEU A 222 -0.42 16.37 11.48
N SER A 223 0.17 17.56 11.61
CA SER A 223 -0.37 18.77 11.00
C SER A 223 -0.43 18.68 9.47
N GLU A 224 0.63 18.16 8.84
CA GLU A 224 0.71 18.05 7.38
C GLU A 224 -0.26 16.98 6.82
N ILE A 225 -0.46 15.88 7.54
CA ILE A 225 -1.47 14.87 7.20
C ILE A 225 -2.88 15.48 7.35
N GLN A 226 -3.15 16.18 8.45
CA GLN A 226 -4.44 16.81 8.73
C GLN A 226 -4.87 17.76 7.61
N LYS A 227 -3.98 18.69 7.21
CA LYS A 227 -4.24 19.70 6.17
C LYS A 227 -4.74 19.05 4.87
N ARG A 228 -4.07 17.98 4.42
CA ARG A 228 -4.39 17.28 3.17
C ARG A 228 -5.62 16.39 3.32
N PHE A 229 -5.81 15.77 4.48
CA PHE A 229 -7.02 14.99 4.74
C PHE A 229 -8.27 15.88 4.71
N ASP A 230 -8.19 17.11 5.22
CA ASP A 230 -9.30 18.07 5.16
C ASP A 230 -9.66 18.49 3.72
N LYS A 231 -8.69 18.53 2.81
CA LYS A 231 -8.90 18.85 1.39
C LYS A 231 -9.63 17.76 0.60
N ILE A 232 -9.51 16.49 0.99
CA ILE A 232 -10.19 15.38 0.29
C ILE A 232 -11.60 15.08 0.82
N LYS A 233 -11.99 15.62 1.97
CA LYS A 233 -13.35 15.45 2.53
C LYS A 233 -14.49 15.89 1.59
N PRO A 234 -14.36 17.00 0.83
CA PRO A 234 -15.37 17.46 -0.11
C PRO A 234 -15.52 16.59 -1.37
N ALA A 235 -14.66 15.58 -1.58
CA ALA A 235 -14.67 14.66 -2.73
C ALA A 235 -15.84 13.65 -2.68
N HIS A 236 -17.06 14.17 -2.58
CA HIS A 236 -18.30 13.40 -2.51
C HIS A 236 -18.57 12.57 -3.77
N LYS A 237 -18.01 12.98 -4.93
CA LYS A 237 -18.02 12.22 -6.20
C LYS A 237 -17.42 10.82 -6.03
N TRP A 238 -16.34 10.71 -5.25
CA TRP A 238 -15.67 9.43 -4.97
C TRP A 238 -16.23 8.67 -3.77
N GLY A 239 -17.37 9.10 -3.25
CA GLY A 239 -18.07 8.37 -2.19
C GLY A 239 -17.39 8.49 -0.82
N PHE A 240 -16.67 9.58 -0.53
CA PHE A 240 -16.02 9.81 0.77
C PHE A 240 -16.95 9.53 1.97
N THR A 241 -18.22 9.94 1.87
CA THR A 241 -19.27 9.74 2.90
C THR A 241 -20.03 8.42 2.78
N MET A 242 -19.89 7.71 1.66
CA MET A 242 -20.69 6.54 1.28
C MET A 242 -22.22 6.78 1.28
N SER A 243 -22.70 8.03 1.24
CA SER A 243 -24.14 8.32 1.36
C SER A 243 -24.99 7.80 0.19
N LYS A 244 -24.37 7.55 -0.95
CA LYS A 244 -25.01 7.02 -2.17
C LYS A 244 -24.87 5.50 -2.32
N CYS A 245 -24.09 4.82 -1.46
CA CYS A 245 -23.88 3.38 -1.57
C CYS A 245 -25.16 2.61 -1.25
N LYS A 246 -25.68 1.89 -2.25
CA LYS A 246 -26.88 1.06 -2.14
C LYS A 246 -26.64 -0.30 -2.79
N ILE A 247 -26.97 -1.37 -2.07
CA ILE A 247 -26.83 -2.74 -2.56
C ILE A 247 -27.63 -2.91 -3.86
N GLY A 248 -27.01 -3.52 -4.87
CA GLY A 248 -27.60 -3.82 -6.17
C GLY A 248 -28.01 -2.62 -7.01
N ARG A 249 -27.68 -1.38 -6.59
CA ARG A 249 -28.05 -0.13 -7.28
C ARG A 249 -26.84 0.77 -7.53
N ASP A 250 -27.00 1.68 -8.50
CA ASP A 250 -26.11 2.80 -8.84
C ASP A 250 -24.65 2.43 -9.15
N GLN A 251 -24.22 2.49 -10.42
CA GLN A 251 -22.83 2.21 -10.82
C GLN A 251 -21.87 3.38 -10.60
N TRP A 252 -22.37 4.60 -10.37
CA TRP A 252 -21.55 5.81 -10.33
C TRP A 252 -20.91 6.07 -8.96
N SER A 253 -21.36 5.37 -7.92
CA SER A 253 -20.79 5.46 -6.58
C SER A 253 -20.35 4.08 -6.07
N CYS A 254 -19.39 4.07 -5.14
CA CYS A 254 -19.03 2.88 -4.36
C CYS A 254 -18.31 1.77 -5.15
N GLN A 255 -17.52 2.21 -6.14
CA GLN A 255 -16.52 1.45 -6.89
C GLN A 255 -15.10 1.75 -6.32
N ASN A 256 -14.03 1.12 -6.85
CA ASN A 256 -12.63 1.14 -6.37
C ASN A 256 -12.17 2.47 -5.70
N HIS A 257 -12.46 3.65 -6.27
CA HIS A 257 -12.11 4.93 -5.67
C HIS A 257 -12.73 5.15 -4.29
N THR A 258 -13.98 4.73 -4.07
CA THR A 258 -14.64 4.76 -2.75
C THR A 258 -13.92 3.84 -1.78
N TYR A 259 -13.60 2.61 -2.15
CA TYR A 259 -12.83 1.69 -1.30
C TYR A 259 -11.49 2.33 -0.89
N SER A 260 -10.80 2.98 -1.83
CA SER A 260 -9.52 3.63 -1.56
C SER A 260 -9.66 4.81 -0.59
N HIS A 261 -10.71 5.64 -0.73
CA HIS A 261 -11.00 6.69 0.25
C HIS A 261 -11.36 6.12 1.62
N GLN A 262 -12.09 4.99 1.70
CA GLN A 262 -12.40 4.38 2.99
C GLN A 262 -11.17 3.74 3.64
N LEU A 263 -10.22 3.20 2.87
CA LEU A 263 -8.90 2.82 3.40
C LEU A 263 -8.18 4.05 3.99
N THR A 264 -8.14 5.19 3.28
CA THR A 264 -7.56 6.45 3.78
C THR A 264 -8.23 6.92 5.07
N ARG A 265 -9.57 6.87 5.16
CA ARG A 265 -10.30 7.24 6.38
C ARG A 265 -10.02 6.27 7.53
N THR A 266 -9.88 4.98 7.24
CA THR A 266 -9.50 3.96 8.23
C THR A 266 -8.11 4.26 8.81
N LEU A 267 -7.13 4.51 7.94
CA LEU A 267 -5.76 4.89 8.33
C LEU A 267 -5.72 6.20 9.12
N TYR A 268 -6.49 7.19 8.70
CA TYR A 268 -6.59 8.48 9.39
C TYR A 268 -7.23 8.30 10.77
N GLY A 269 -8.33 7.56 10.86
CA GLY A 269 -8.97 7.22 12.13
C GLY A 269 -8.05 6.47 13.08
N ALA A 270 -7.23 5.57 12.57
CA ALA A 270 -6.21 4.87 13.35
C ALA A 270 -5.07 5.78 13.83
N THR A 271 -4.69 6.76 13.01
CA THR A 271 -3.56 7.70 13.25
C THR A 271 -3.93 8.87 14.16
N PHE A 272 -5.18 9.32 14.13
CA PHE A 272 -5.68 10.45 14.91
C PHE A 272 -6.64 10.03 16.03
N GLY A 273 -6.94 8.74 16.16
CA GLY A 273 -7.94 8.24 17.11
C GLY A 273 -9.40 8.60 16.76
N SER A 274 -9.68 9.04 15.53
CA SER A 274 -11.04 9.34 15.08
C SER A 274 -11.83 8.05 14.87
N SER A 275 -12.69 7.72 15.85
CA SER A 275 -13.56 6.53 15.77
C SER A 275 -14.53 6.61 14.59
N LYS A 276 -15.00 7.81 14.25
CA LYS A 276 -15.90 8.05 13.10
C LYS A 276 -15.24 7.74 11.77
N ASP A 277 -13.97 8.13 11.59
CA ASP A 277 -13.25 7.85 10.34
C ASP A 277 -12.76 6.40 10.30
N TYR A 278 -12.34 5.85 11.44
CA TYR A 278 -11.94 4.45 11.56
C TYR A 278 -13.07 3.50 11.15
N ALA A 279 -14.27 3.70 11.71
CA ALA A 279 -15.45 2.84 11.49
C ALA A 279 -15.90 2.72 10.03
N MET A 280 -15.42 3.59 9.15
CA MET A 280 -15.79 3.58 7.74
C MET A 280 -15.14 2.45 6.95
N GLY A 281 -14.00 1.92 7.42
CA GLY A 281 -13.40 0.73 6.85
C GLY A 281 -14.32 -0.47 6.94
N GLU A 282 -14.79 -0.78 8.14
CA GLU A 282 -15.77 -1.86 8.37
C GLU A 282 -17.07 -1.62 7.57
N LYS A 283 -17.57 -0.38 7.53
CA LYS A 283 -18.74 -0.04 6.72
C LYS A 283 -18.53 -0.37 5.24
N MET A 284 -17.36 -0.03 4.69
CA MET A 284 -17.01 -0.34 3.30
C MET A 284 -16.88 -1.84 3.07
N TYR A 285 -16.20 -2.53 3.99
CA TYR A 285 -15.95 -3.96 3.91
C TYR A 285 -17.27 -4.75 3.90
N LYS A 286 -18.16 -4.46 4.85
CA LYS A 286 -19.49 -5.09 4.93
C LYS A 286 -20.34 -4.78 3.71
N PHE A 287 -20.37 -3.51 3.27
CA PHE A 287 -21.08 -3.13 2.05
C PHE A 287 -20.62 -3.92 0.83
N ALA A 288 -19.31 -4.10 0.65
CA ALA A 288 -18.77 -4.82 -0.49
C ALA A 288 -19.21 -6.29 -0.52
N ILE A 289 -19.24 -6.94 0.64
CA ILE A 289 -19.68 -8.34 0.78
C ILE A 289 -21.19 -8.46 0.61
N ASP A 290 -21.96 -7.55 1.22
CA ASP A 290 -23.42 -7.47 1.05
C ASP A 290 -23.85 -7.23 -0.40
N ASP A 291 -22.99 -6.61 -1.20
CA ASP A 291 -23.25 -6.24 -2.60
C ASP A 291 -22.73 -7.26 -3.62
N LEU A 292 -22.11 -8.36 -3.17
CA LEU A 292 -21.70 -9.44 -4.07
C LEU A 292 -22.90 -10.03 -4.83
N LYS A 293 -22.65 -10.43 -6.07
CA LYS A 293 -23.60 -11.22 -6.86
C LYS A 293 -23.64 -12.66 -6.35
N PRO A 294 -24.69 -13.45 -6.68
CA PRO A 294 -24.84 -14.82 -6.19
C PRO A 294 -23.66 -15.76 -6.50
N ASP A 295 -22.87 -15.45 -7.53
CA ASP A 295 -21.65 -16.17 -7.92
C ASP A 295 -20.38 -15.66 -7.21
N GLY A 296 -20.51 -14.72 -6.26
CA GLY A 296 -19.40 -14.11 -5.55
C GLY A 296 -18.78 -12.91 -6.25
N ALA A 297 -19.28 -12.44 -7.39
CA ALA A 297 -18.63 -11.35 -8.12
C ALA A 297 -18.71 -9.99 -7.36
N LEU A 298 -17.55 -9.33 -7.20
CA LEU A 298 -17.46 -7.86 -7.02
C LEU A 298 -17.84 -7.16 -8.33
N TRP A 299 -19.12 -7.25 -8.67
CA TRP A 299 -19.64 -6.92 -10.01
C TRP A 299 -19.35 -5.48 -10.43
N ARG A 300 -19.29 -4.53 -9.48
CA ARG A 300 -18.94 -3.10 -9.76
C ARG A 300 -17.57 -2.95 -10.41
N GLU A 301 -16.66 -3.87 -10.14
CA GLU A 301 -15.31 -3.90 -10.72
C GLU A 301 -15.19 -4.90 -11.87
N ALA A 302 -16.06 -5.91 -11.91
CA ALA A 302 -16.10 -6.89 -13.00
C ALA A 302 -16.68 -6.32 -14.31
N VAL A 303 -17.40 -5.19 -14.27
CA VAL A 303 -18.05 -4.57 -15.44
C VAL A 303 -17.15 -3.63 -16.26
N ARG A 304 -15.83 -3.66 -16.06
CA ARG A 304 -14.89 -2.61 -16.51
C ARG A 304 -14.20 -2.93 -17.83
N GLY A 305 -14.85 -3.72 -18.69
CA GLY A 305 -14.29 -4.15 -19.98
C GLY A 305 -12.97 -4.89 -19.81
N ARG A 306 -11.97 -4.56 -20.64
CA ARG A 306 -10.64 -5.20 -20.59
C ARG A 306 -9.95 -5.10 -19.22
N TRP A 307 -10.30 -4.08 -18.42
CA TRP A 307 -9.65 -3.79 -17.13
C TRP A 307 -10.26 -4.57 -15.96
N SER A 308 -11.28 -5.39 -16.19
CA SER A 308 -12.08 -6.01 -15.12
C SER A 308 -11.23 -6.80 -14.11
N TRP A 309 -10.31 -7.65 -14.59
CA TRP A 309 -9.37 -8.34 -13.70
C TRP A 309 -8.52 -7.38 -12.86
N SER A 310 -8.08 -6.27 -13.45
CA SER A 310 -7.24 -5.28 -12.79
C SER A 310 -7.97 -4.57 -11.66
N TYR A 311 -9.14 -4.01 -11.95
CA TYR A 311 -9.97 -3.31 -10.97
C TYR A 311 -10.47 -4.25 -9.87
N TYR A 312 -10.80 -5.49 -10.22
CA TYR A 312 -11.24 -6.49 -9.26
C TYR A 312 -10.12 -6.84 -8.27
N ALA A 313 -8.94 -7.21 -8.79
CA ALA A 313 -7.77 -7.53 -7.97
C ALA A 313 -7.31 -6.34 -7.11
N HIS A 314 -7.35 -5.12 -7.67
CA HIS A 314 -7.06 -3.89 -6.94
C HIS A 314 -8.04 -3.69 -5.75
N THR A 315 -9.34 -3.89 -5.99
CA THR A 315 -10.39 -3.72 -4.98
C THR A 315 -10.30 -4.77 -3.88
N LEU A 316 -9.98 -6.03 -4.21
CA LEU A 316 -9.64 -7.03 -3.19
C LEU A 316 -8.44 -6.56 -2.35
N GLY A 317 -7.41 -6.00 -2.96
CA GLY A 317 -6.26 -5.46 -2.23
C GLY A 317 -6.66 -4.39 -1.21
N LEU A 318 -7.59 -3.51 -1.57
CA LEU A 318 -8.13 -2.49 -0.67
C LEU A 318 -8.95 -3.09 0.49
N LEU A 319 -9.85 -4.03 0.19
CA LEU A 319 -10.70 -4.69 1.19
C LEU A 319 -9.87 -5.49 2.20
N LEU A 320 -8.91 -6.26 1.71
CA LEU A 320 -8.02 -7.05 2.55
C LEU A 320 -7.10 -6.14 3.37
N SER A 321 -6.63 -5.01 2.82
CA SER A 321 -5.86 -4.02 3.60
C SER A 321 -6.67 -3.42 4.75
N ILE A 322 -7.96 -3.13 4.52
CA ILE A 322 -8.88 -2.69 5.58
C ILE A 322 -9.03 -3.79 6.64
N ALA A 323 -9.26 -5.04 6.22
CA ALA A 323 -9.40 -6.16 7.14
C ALA A 323 -8.16 -6.37 8.00
N GLU A 324 -6.95 -6.25 7.44
CA GLU A 324 -5.69 -6.34 8.21
C GLU A 324 -5.59 -5.27 9.29
N ILE A 325 -5.93 -4.01 8.96
CA ILE A 325 -5.93 -2.93 9.96
C ILE A 325 -6.90 -3.25 11.11
N TYR A 326 -8.07 -3.81 10.83
CA TYR A 326 -9.00 -4.22 11.88
C TYR A 326 -8.49 -5.42 12.68
N LYS A 327 -7.91 -6.42 12.01
CA LYS A 327 -7.32 -7.61 12.63
C LYS A 327 -6.19 -7.26 13.59
N HIS A 328 -5.30 -6.33 13.22
CA HIS A 328 -4.23 -5.84 14.10
C HIS A 328 -4.76 -5.18 15.38
N ASN A 329 -6.04 -4.82 15.43
CA ASN A 329 -6.72 -4.22 16.57
C ASN A 329 -7.80 -5.12 17.15
N GLY A 330 -7.73 -6.43 16.90
CA GLY A 330 -8.58 -7.44 17.54
C GLY A 330 -9.99 -7.58 16.96
N VAL A 331 -10.25 -7.02 15.77
CA VAL A 331 -11.54 -7.17 15.08
C VAL A 331 -11.36 -8.03 13.84
N ASP A 332 -12.00 -9.20 13.83
CA ASP A 332 -11.93 -10.13 12.70
C ASP A 332 -13.02 -9.85 11.66
N LEU A 333 -12.72 -8.99 10.70
CA LEU A 333 -13.62 -8.72 9.58
C LEU A 333 -13.74 -9.90 8.60
N TYR A 334 -12.76 -10.81 8.55
CA TYR A 334 -12.80 -11.95 7.63
C TYR A 334 -13.92 -12.94 7.98
N SER A 335 -14.26 -13.03 9.26
CA SER A 335 -15.39 -13.83 9.75
C SER A 335 -16.77 -13.31 9.32
N TYR A 336 -16.85 -12.10 8.75
CA TYR A 336 -18.10 -11.50 8.35
C TYR A 336 -18.76 -12.31 7.21
N LYS A 337 -19.96 -12.79 7.51
CA LYS A 337 -20.89 -13.39 6.55
C LYS A 337 -22.10 -12.47 6.42
N SER A 338 -22.45 -12.13 5.18
CA SER A 338 -23.58 -11.24 4.93
C SER A 338 -24.90 -11.92 5.25
N ASP A 339 -25.75 -11.26 6.03
CA ASP A 339 -27.14 -11.66 6.25
C ASP A 339 -28.04 -11.39 5.03
N LYS A 340 -27.53 -10.70 3.99
CA LYS A 340 -28.28 -10.33 2.78
C LYS A 340 -28.18 -11.39 1.69
N ASN A 341 -26.99 -11.95 1.49
CA ASN A 341 -26.72 -12.91 0.42
C ASN A 341 -26.04 -14.20 0.91
N GLY A 342 -25.64 -14.29 2.18
CA GLY A 342 -24.97 -15.46 2.75
C GLY A 342 -23.50 -15.60 2.36
N LEU A 343 -22.93 -14.64 1.63
CA LEU A 343 -21.57 -14.67 1.10
C LEU A 343 -20.57 -14.02 2.05
N THR A 344 -19.30 -14.23 1.75
CA THR A 344 -18.12 -13.79 2.48
C THR A 344 -17.08 -13.21 1.52
N ILE A 345 -15.98 -12.69 2.07
CA ILE A 345 -14.81 -12.29 1.26
C ILE A 345 -14.21 -13.47 0.48
N HIS A 346 -14.37 -14.71 0.98
CA HIS A 346 -13.83 -15.89 0.34
C HIS A 346 -14.51 -16.15 -1.00
N ASP A 347 -15.81 -15.89 -1.11
CA ASP A 347 -16.58 -16.02 -2.36
C ASP A 347 -16.09 -15.02 -3.41
N ALA A 348 -15.76 -13.78 -3.01
CA ALA A 348 -15.17 -12.79 -3.89
C ALA A 348 -13.78 -13.19 -4.41
N VAL A 349 -12.98 -13.85 -3.57
CA VAL A 349 -11.68 -14.40 -3.96
C VAL A 349 -11.84 -15.62 -4.87
N SER A 350 -12.78 -16.51 -4.55
CA SER A 350 -13.10 -17.68 -5.38
C SER A 350 -13.53 -17.25 -6.77
N PHE A 351 -14.43 -16.26 -6.90
CA PHE A 351 -14.84 -15.72 -8.20
C PHE A 351 -13.65 -15.25 -9.04
N LEU A 352 -12.72 -14.47 -8.46
CA LEU A 352 -11.56 -13.99 -9.21
C LEU A 352 -10.68 -15.16 -9.69
N LEU A 353 -10.38 -16.13 -8.82
CA LEU A 353 -9.56 -17.29 -9.17
C LEU A 353 -10.22 -18.18 -10.21
N GLU A 354 -11.51 -18.45 -10.06
CA GLU A 354 -12.28 -19.21 -11.04
C GLU A 354 -12.35 -18.49 -12.38
N SER A 355 -12.42 -17.15 -12.39
CA SER A 355 -12.39 -16.36 -13.63
C SER A 355 -11.05 -16.38 -14.36
N ILE A 356 -9.96 -16.78 -13.70
CA ILE A 356 -8.65 -17.01 -14.33
C ILE A 356 -8.64 -18.37 -15.05
N GLN A 357 -9.40 -19.35 -14.54
CA GLN A 357 -9.52 -20.67 -15.16
C GLN A 357 -10.56 -20.68 -16.29
N ASP A 358 -11.67 -19.96 -16.06
CA ASP A 358 -12.78 -19.81 -17.00
C ASP A 358 -13.09 -18.32 -17.18
N ASN A 359 -12.50 -17.74 -18.23
CA ASN A 359 -12.63 -16.33 -18.53
C ASN A 359 -14.08 -15.90 -18.84
N GLU A 360 -14.96 -16.82 -19.26
CA GLU A 360 -16.36 -16.47 -19.54
C GLU A 360 -17.06 -15.94 -18.27
N LYS A 361 -16.67 -16.39 -17.08
CA LYS A 361 -17.20 -15.87 -15.80
C LYS A 361 -17.07 -14.36 -15.66
N ILE A 362 -15.89 -13.80 -15.91
CA ILE A 362 -15.70 -12.34 -15.81
C ILE A 362 -16.21 -11.62 -17.06
N TRP A 363 -16.15 -12.25 -18.24
CA TRP A 363 -16.62 -11.63 -19.49
C TRP A 363 -18.15 -11.42 -19.51
N LEU A 364 -18.90 -12.24 -18.77
CA LEU A 364 -20.34 -12.02 -18.53
C LEU A 364 -20.63 -10.64 -17.91
N TYR A 365 -19.71 -10.13 -17.08
CA TYR A 365 -19.79 -8.78 -16.50
C TYR A 365 -19.08 -7.75 -17.37
N ALA A 366 -17.87 -8.05 -17.84
CA ALA A 366 -16.99 -7.11 -18.51
C ALA A 366 -17.63 -6.47 -19.76
N LYS A 367 -18.52 -7.20 -20.44
CA LYS A 367 -19.27 -6.73 -21.61
C LYS A 367 -20.18 -5.52 -21.34
N GLU A 368 -20.47 -5.19 -20.08
CA GLU A 368 -21.24 -3.99 -19.75
C GLU A 368 -20.45 -2.68 -19.96
N LEU A 369 -19.12 -2.75 -20.04
CA LEU A 369 -18.21 -1.63 -20.36
C LEU A 369 -18.39 -0.38 -19.50
N LYS A 370 -18.78 -0.53 -18.23
CA LYS A 370 -19.09 0.60 -17.36
C LYS A 370 -17.86 1.40 -16.98
N SER A 371 -18.01 2.73 -17.04
CA SER A 371 -16.95 3.71 -16.78
C SER A 371 -15.76 3.65 -17.74
N VAL A 372 -15.88 2.89 -18.85
CA VAL A 372 -14.83 2.76 -19.86
C VAL A 372 -15.34 2.99 -21.29
N GLN A 373 -16.62 3.36 -21.46
CA GLN A 373 -17.27 3.48 -22.76
C GLN A 373 -16.64 4.53 -23.67
N HIS A 374 -16.02 5.56 -23.10
CA HIS A 374 -15.41 6.67 -23.85
C HIS A 374 -14.03 6.35 -24.41
N TYR A 375 -13.46 5.20 -24.06
CA TYR A 375 -12.14 4.79 -24.52
C TYR A 375 -12.29 3.68 -25.56
N ILE A 376 -12.11 4.02 -26.83
CA ILE A 376 -12.29 3.08 -27.95
C ILE A 376 -11.40 1.83 -27.82
N ASN A 377 -10.23 1.97 -27.21
CA ASN A 377 -9.31 0.85 -26.96
C ASN A 377 -9.73 -0.05 -25.79
N PHE A 378 -10.78 0.30 -25.04
CA PHE A 378 -11.24 -0.41 -23.83
C PHE A 378 -12.51 -1.23 -24.06
N THR A 379 -13.09 -1.18 -25.26
CA THR A 379 -14.31 -1.93 -25.63
C THR A 379 -14.05 -3.41 -25.89
N ASP A 380 -12.80 -3.82 -26.10
CA ASP A 380 -12.41 -5.23 -26.17
C ASP A 380 -12.44 -5.90 -24.78
N TYR A 381 -13.64 -6.18 -24.30
CA TYR A 381 -13.85 -6.78 -22.99
C TYR A 381 -13.31 -8.21 -22.87
N LYS A 382 -12.95 -8.86 -23.99
CA LYS A 382 -12.33 -10.20 -24.00
C LYS A 382 -10.79 -10.16 -24.00
N SER A 383 -10.19 -8.98 -23.98
CA SER A 383 -8.73 -8.82 -23.97
C SER A 383 -8.07 -9.55 -22.78
N PRO A 384 -7.05 -10.41 -23.01
CA PRO A 384 -6.37 -11.14 -21.93
C PRO A 384 -5.22 -10.35 -21.28
N GLU A 385 -4.98 -9.09 -21.65
CA GLU A 385 -3.80 -8.33 -21.21
C GLU A 385 -3.65 -8.28 -19.68
N TYR A 386 -4.70 -7.88 -18.95
CA TYR A 386 -4.65 -7.78 -17.49
C TYR A 386 -4.68 -9.14 -16.78
N LEU A 387 -5.27 -10.16 -17.42
CA LEU A 387 -5.15 -11.54 -16.98
C LEU A 387 -3.69 -12.02 -17.06
N GLN A 388 -2.99 -11.69 -18.16
CA GLN A 388 -1.58 -12.00 -18.30
C GLN A 388 -0.76 -11.27 -17.23
N MET A 389 -1.04 -10.00 -16.94
CA MET A 389 -0.36 -9.29 -15.84
C MET A 389 -0.52 -9.99 -14.47
N LEU A 390 -1.72 -10.51 -14.16
CA LEU A 390 -1.97 -11.30 -12.94
C LEU A 390 -1.23 -12.64 -12.91
N THR A 391 -1.10 -13.31 -14.05
CA THR A 391 -0.58 -14.69 -14.14
C THR A 391 0.87 -14.77 -14.59
N THR A 392 1.51 -13.65 -14.94
CA THR A 392 2.95 -13.58 -15.21
C THR A 392 3.75 -13.47 -13.92
N THR A 393 5.04 -13.78 -14.00
CA THR A 393 5.94 -13.77 -12.84
C THR A 393 6.42 -12.36 -12.45
N ALA A 394 5.91 -11.31 -13.11
CA ALA A 394 6.18 -9.92 -12.78
C ALA A 394 5.13 -9.33 -11.85
N GLU A 395 5.57 -8.52 -10.88
CA GLU A 395 4.67 -7.71 -10.08
C GLU A 395 4.55 -6.32 -10.70
N ARG A 396 3.42 -6.04 -11.34
CA ARG A 396 3.11 -4.72 -11.91
C ARG A 396 2.01 -4.05 -11.12
N ASN A 397 2.22 -2.79 -10.74
CA ASN A 397 1.21 -1.92 -10.12
C ASN A 397 0.56 -2.49 -8.85
N GLY A 398 1.24 -3.40 -8.14
CA GLY A 398 0.70 -4.08 -6.95
C GLY A 398 -0.54 -4.92 -7.23
N LEU A 399 -0.71 -5.41 -8.46
CA LEU A 399 -1.89 -6.12 -8.91
C LEU A 399 -2.14 -7.43 -8.15
N LYS A 400 -1.10 -8.03 -7.56
CA LYS A 400 -1.20 -9.24 -6.74
C LYS A 400 -1.17 -8.95 -5.24
N ASN A 401 -1.18 -7.68 -4.81
CA ASN A 401 -1.18 -7.29 -3.40
C ASN A 401 -2.22 -8.05 -2.58
N TRP A 402 -3.42 -8.20 -3.14
CA TRP A 402 -4.51 -8.93 -2.51
C TRP A 402 -4.12 -10.38 -2.18
N PHE A 403 -3.41 -11.06 -3.08
CA PHE A 403 -3.12 -12.48 -2.92
C PHE A 403 -2.06 -12.72 -1.86
N TYR A 404 -1.06 -11.82 -1.74
CA TYR A 404 -0.09 -11.85 -0.64
C TYR A 404 -0.76 -11.71 0.73
N ILE A 405 -1.69 -10.75 0.86
CA ILE A 405 -2.44 -10.53 2.11
C ILE A 405 -3.32 -11.76 2.40
N TYR A 406 -4.08 -12.22 1.40
CA TYR A 406 -5.03 -13.33 1.57
C TYR A 406 -4.33 -14.62 1.98
N ARG A 407 -3.30 -15.05 1.24
CA ARG A 407 -2.62 -16.32 1.48
C ARG A 407 -1.87 -16.36 2.81
N ASN A 408 -1.39 -15.20 3.30
CA ASN A 408 -0.79 -15.08 4.63
C ASN A 408 -1.82 -15.29 5.74
N ASN A 409 -3.06 -14.83 5.53
CA ASN A 409 -4.15 -14.98 6.49
C ASN A 409 -4.82 -16.36 6.42
N PHE A 410 -4.83 -16.98 5.23
CA PHE A 410 -5.48 -18.27 4.96
C PHE A 410 -4.52 -19.25 4.27
N PRO A 411 -3.40 -19.63 4.91
CA PRO A 411 -2.39 -20.48 4.26
C PRO A 411 -2.92 -21.87 3.89
N ILE A 412 -3.91 -22.36 4.66
CA ILE A 412 -4.59 -23.64 4.44
C ILE A 412 -6.05 -23.35 4.04
N HIS A 413 -6.25 -22.97 2.78
CA HIS A 413 -7.58 -22.68 2.23
C HIS A 413 -7.62 -23.08 0.75
N PRO A 414 -8.74 -23.62 0.22
CA PRO A 414 -8.86 -23.99 -1.20
C PRO A 414 -8.49 -22.87 -2.17
N ASN A 415 -8.96 -21.63 -1.93
CA ASN A 415 -8.53 -20.44 -2.69
C ASN A 415 -7.01 -20.20 -2.66
N THR A 416 -6.34 -20.44 -1.54
CA THR A 416 -4.88 -20.29 -1.46
C THR A 416 -4.17 -21.38 -2.25
N GLU A 417 -4.65 -22.63 -2.16
CA GLU A 417 -4.13 -23.72 -2.98
C GLU A 417 -4.29 -23.45 -4.48
N LEU A 418 -5.48 -23.00 -4.89
CA LEU A 418 -5.76 -22.66 -6.29
C LEU A 418 -4.95 -21.44 -6.74
N GLY A 419 -4.94 -20.37 -5.96
CA GLY A 419 -4.16 -19.17 -6.26
C GLY A 419 -2.67 -19.45 -6.40
N ASN A 420 -2.09 -20.33 -5.59
CA ASN A 420 -0.68 -20.72 -5.71
C ASN A 420 -0.37 -21.46 -7.02
N LYS A 421 -1.37 -22.12 -7.63
CA LYS A 421 -1.24 -22.77 -8.95
C LYS A 421 -1.37 -21.77 -10.10
N LEU A 422 -2.22 -20.76 -9.95
CA LEU A 422 -2.61 -19.83 -11.02
C LEU A 422 -1.78 -18.54 -11.06
N ILE A 423 -1.38 -18.03 -9.89
CA ILE A 423 -0.78 -16.71 -9.72
C ILE A 423 0.64 -16.90 -9.20
N PRO A 424 1.68 -16.74 -10.04
CA PRO A 424 3.05 -16.80 -9.57
C PRO A 424 3.34 -15.57 -8.70
N THR A 425 3.58 -15.81 -7.42
CA THR A 425 3.73 -14.75 -6.42
C THR A 425 5.16 -14.26 -6.22
N TYR A 426 6.18 -14.73 -6.93
CA TYR A 426 7.55 -14.24 -6.68
C TYR A 426 8.46 -14.17 -7.92
N LYS A 427 9.35 -13.16 -7.90
CA LYS A 427 10.55 -12.94 -8.72
C LYS A 427 10.46 -12.01 -9.96
N SER A 428 9.85 -10.84 -9.89
CA SER A 428 10.53 -9.64 -10.43
C SER A 428 10.03 -8.35 -9.79
N LYS A 429 10.96 -7.39 -9.71
CA LYS A 429 10.82 -5.97 -9.37
C LYS A 429 9.38 -5.46 -9.50
N LEU A 430 8.84 -4.93 -8.40
CA LEU A 430 7.70 -4.03 -8.45
C LEU A 430 8.05 -2.86 -9.34
N GLU A 431 7.29 -2.69 -10.42
CA GLU A 431 7.40 -1.47 -11.22
C GLU A 431 6.87 -0.30 -10.38
N HIS A 432 5.62 -0.39 -9.89
CA HIS A 432 4.96 0.64 -9.07
C HIS A 432 3.97 0.01 -8.04
N SER A 433 3.63 0.71 -6.96
CA SER A 433 2.44 0.44 -6.12
C SER A 433 1.92 1.78 -5.62
N GLN A 434 0.74 2.20 -6.08
CA GLN A 434 0.27 3.56 -5.83
C GLN A 434 -0.84 3.61 -4.77
N HIS A 435 -1.68 2.57 -4.67
CA HIS A 435 -3.02 2.79 -4.10
C HIS A 435 -3.30 2.20 -2.71
N ILE A 436 -2.48 1.27 -2.21
CA ILE A 436 -2.60 0.73 -0.83
C ILE A 436 -1.46 1.17 0.09
N GLY A 437 -0.46 1.89 -0.43
CA GLY A 437 0.69 2.42 0.31
C GLY A 437 1.73 1.42 0.80
N ILE A 438 1.41 0.13 0.80
CA ILE A 438 2.32 -0.96 1.19
C ILE A 438 2.67 -1.88 0.01
N LEU A 439 3.81 -2.54 0.12
CA LEU A 439 4.26 -3.59 -0.78
C LEU A 439 3.98 -4.95 -0.12
N ALA A 440 2.77 -5.44 -0.33
CA ALA A 440 2.26 -6.64 0.36
C ALA A 440 3.15 -7.87 0.08
N GLN A 441 3.76 -7.96 -1.11
CA GLN A 441 4.69 -9.03 -1.46
C GLN A 441 5.85 -9.21 -0.48
N CYS A 442 6.27 -8.12 0.17
CA CYS A 442 7.38 -8.09 1.11
C CYS A 442 6.90 -8.07 2.56
N LEU A 443 5.88 -7.26 2.85
CA LEU A 443 5.30 -7.18 4.18
C LEU A 443 4.75 -8.54 4.66
N TYR A 444 4.27 -9.36 3.72
CA TYR A 444 3.73 -10.70 3.95
C TYR A 444 4.59 -11.80 3.28
N ALA A 445 5.89 -11.54 3.07
CA ALA A 445 6.82 -12.58 2.61
C ALA A 445 7.11 -13.57 3.75
N GLU A 446 6.60 -14.79 3.67
CA GLU A 446 6.80 -15.79 4.72
C GLU A 446 8.27 -16.27 4.87
N LYS A 447 8.63 -16.62 6.12
CA LYS A 447 9.77 -17.48 6.46
C LYS A 447 9.46 -18.93 6.02
N GLY A 448 10.20 -19.43 5.02
CA GLY A 448 10.26 -20.88 4.73
C GLY A 448 9.41 -21.40 3.56
N GLN A 449 8.74 -20.54 2.79
CA GLN A 449 8.02 -21.00 1.59
C GLN A 449 8.91 -21.02 0.34
N LYS A 450 8.73 -22.06 -0.49
CA LYS A 450 9.43 -22.20 -1.78
C LYS A 450 8.99 -21.11 -2.75
N LEU A 451 9.92 -20.19 -3.03
CA LEU A 451 9.80 -19.21 -4.09
C LEU A 451 9.56 -19.92 -5.43
N ALA A 452 8.58 -19.44 -6.21
CA ALA A 452 8.51 -19.79 -7.63
C ALA A 452 9.78 -19.26 -8.30
N SER A 453 10.65 -20.16 -8.77
CA SER A 453 11.92 -19.78 -9.37
C SER A 453 11.69 -19.26 -10.79
N ASN A 454 11.88 -17.96 -11.02
CA ASN A 454 12.13 -17.39 -12.36
C ASN A 454 13.54 -17.76 -12.84
N GLU A 455 13.86 -19.04 -12.80
CA GLU A 455 15.05 -19.57 -13.42
C GLU A 455 14.69 -19.96 -14.84
N LYS A 456 15.43 -19.40 -15.81
CA LYS A 456 15.36 -19.86 -17.19
C LYS A 456 15.65 -21.36 -17.27
N PHE A 457 16.55 -21.83 -16.41
CA PHE A 457 16.82 -23.24 -16.20
C PHE A 457 16.60 -23.59 -14.73
N ASP A 458 15.44 -24.13 -14.41
CA ASP A 458 15.12 -24.64 -13.07
C ASP A 458 15.92 -25.93 -12.80
N ARG A 459 16.99 -25.79 -12.02
CA ARG A 459 17.97 -26.85 -11.70
C ARG A 459 17.99 -27.20 -10.22
N ASP A 460 16.97 -26.79 -9.47
CA ASP A 460 16.82 -27.24 -8.09
C ASP A 460 16.71 -28.76 -8.01
N VAL A 461 17.25 -29.34 -6.94
CA VAL A 461 17.31 -30.79 -6.73
C VAL A 461 15.94 -31.43 -6.91
N ILE A 462 14.89 -30.83 -6.35
CA ILE A 462 13.54 -31.42 -6.35
C ILE A 462 12.92 -31.37 -7.75
N SER A 463 13.20 -30.30 -8.51
CA SER A 463 12.75 -30.18 -9.90
C SER A 463 13.49 -31.17 -10.81
N MET A 464 14.81 -31.26 -10.67
CA MET A 464 15.67 -32.16 -11.42
C MET A 464 15.34 -33.63 -11.15
N GLU A 465 15.00 -33.99 -9.90
CA GLU A 465 14.51 -35.33 -9.54
C GLU A 465 13.21 -35.68 -10.27
N LYS A 466 12.22 -34.77 -10.26
CA LYS A 466 10.93 -35.00 -10.94
C LYS A 466 11.10 -35.10 -12.47
N LYS A 467 11.90 -34.22 -13.06
CA LYS A 467 12.23 -34.27 -14.50
C LYS A 467 12.95 -35.57 -14.86
N LEU A 468 13.92 -36.01 -14.04
CA LEU A 468 14.60 -37.28 -14.21
C LEU A 468 13.62 -38.45 -14.14
N SER A 469 12.72 -38.47 -13.15
CA SER A 469 11.71 -39.52 -12.98
C SER A 469 10.79 -39.66 -14.21
N CYS A 470 10.28 -38.54 -14.74
CA CYS A 470 9.48 -38.56 -15.97
C CYS A 470 10.27 -39.10 -17.17
N LEU A 471 11.51 -38.66 -17.32
CA LEU A 471 12.35 -39.05 -18.46
C LEU A 471 12.79 -40.52 -18.37
N GLN A 472 13.11 -40.99 -17.17
CA GLN A 472 13.43 -42.39 -16.89
C GLN A 472 12.23 -43.30 -17.12
N SER A 473 11.02 -42.86 -16.74
CA SER A 473 9.78 -43.58 -17.03
C SER A 473 9.56 -43.74 -18.54
N ALA A 474 9.90 -42.72 -19.34
CA ALA A 474 9.84 -42.80 -20.79
C ALA A 474 10.92 -43.74 -21.38
N PHE A 475 12.12 -43.76 -20.79
CA PHE A 475 13.21 -44.68 -21.17
C PHE A 475 12.82 -46.14 -20.94
N ASN A 476 12.22 -46.44 -19.79
CA ASN A 476 11.76 -47.78 -19.45
C ASN A 476 10.70 -48.27 -20.43
N LYS A 477 9.75 -47.41 -20.84
CA LYS A 477 8.74 -47.75 -21.86
C LYS A 477 9.32 -48.04 -23.25
N LYS A 478 10.57 -47.68 -23.52
CA LYS A 478 11.27 -47.90 -24.79
C LYS A 478 12.46 -48.86 -24.65
N ASP A 479 12.58 -49.55 -23.52
CA ASP A 479 13.69 -50.48 -23.21
C ASP A 479 15.09 -49.85 -23.38
N MET A 480 15.23 -48.55 -23.10
CA MET A 480 16.48 -47.80 -23.29
C MET A 480 17.44 -47.87 -22.08
N GLY A 481 17.06 -48.57 -21.02
CA GLY A 481 17.83 -48.72 -19.78
C GLY A 481 17.90 -47.45 -18.92
N GLU A 482 18.87 -47.38 -18.00
CA GLU A 482 19.06 -46.26 -17.08
C GLU A 482 19.69 -45.04 -17.79
N LEU A 483 19.08 -43.87 -17.62
CA LEU A 483 19.54 -42.60 -18.18
C LEU A 483 20.66 -41.99 -17.33
N LEU A 484 20.43 -41.89 -16.02
CA LEU A 484 21.28 -41.16 -15.07
C LEU A 484 20.93 -41.63 -13.65
N SER A 485 21.95 -41.96 -12.85
CA SER A 485 21.74 -42.30 -11.45
C SER A 485 21.27 -41.09 -10.63
N LYS A 486 20.60 -41.34 -9.50
CA LYS A 486 20.19 -40.26 -8.57
C LYS A 486 21.40 -39.48 -8.04
N SER A 487 22.53 -40.15 -7.79
CA SER A 487 23.78 -39.53 -7.36
C SER A 487 24.38 -38.59 -8.41
N ASP A 488 24.36 -39.00 -9.69
CA ASP A 488 24.88 -38.16 -10.78
C ASP A 488 23.99 -36.93 -11.03
N MET A 489 22.67 -37.09 -10.87
CA MET A 489 21.73 -35.96 -10.93
C MET A 489 21.99 -34.97 -9.79
N LEU A 490 22.22 -35.45 -8.57
CA LEU A 490 22.57 -34.59 -7.43
C LEU A 490 23.87 -33.82 -7.68
N LEU A 491 24.88 -34.45 -8.26
CA LEU A 491 26.12 -33.79 -8.68
C LEU A 491 25.85 -32.66 -9.67
N MET A 492 25.07 -32.93 -10.73
CA MET A 492 24.68 -31.92 -11.72
C MET A 492 23.89 -30.76 -11.11
N SER A 493 22.88 -31.06 -10.27
CA SER A 493 22.02 -30.05 -9.66
C SER A 493 22.83 -29.16 -8.72
N LYS A 494 23.69 -29.73 -7.87
CA LYS A 494 24.57 -28.96 -6.98
C LYS A 494 25.54 -28.07 -7.76
N ALA A 495 26.14 -28.60 -8.84
CA ALA A 495 27.10 -27.84 -9.64
C ALA A 495 26.49 -26.64 -10.38
N PHE A 496 25.19 -26.69 -10.71
CA PHE A 496 24.56 -25.73 -11.61
C PHE A 496 23.29 -25.06 -11.08
N LYS A 497 22.93 -25.25 -9.80
CA LYS A 497 21.65 -24.84 -9.18
C LYS A 497 21.22 -23.41 -9.54
N ASN A 498 22.14 -22.44 -9.42
CA ASN A 498 21.82 -21.02 -9.64
C ASN A 498 22.33 -20.49 -10.99
N ASP A 499 22.97 -21.34 -11.81
CA ASP A 499 23.61 -20.93 -13.05
C ASP A 499 22.56 -20.79 -14.17
N GLN A 500 22.44 -19.61 -14.78
CA GLN A 500 21.44 -19.36 -15.83
C GLN A 500 21.99 -19.44 -17.26
N LYS A 501 23.23 -19.92 -17.45
CA LYS A 501 23.83 -20.17 -18.77
C LYS A 501 23.49 -21.59 -19.25
N PRO A 502 23.27 -21.80 -20.56
CA PRO A 502 23.14 -23.15 -21.11
C PRO A 502 24.42 -23.95 -20.87
N LYS A 503 24.26 -25.26 -20.71
CA LYS A 503 25.33 -26.22 -20.42
C LYS A 503 25.59 -27.09 -21.64
N ASN A 504 26.84 -27.46 -21.82
CA ASN A 504 27.28 -28.40 -22.85
C ASN A 504 27.89 -29.65 -22.19
N LYS A 505 28.27 -30.64 -23.01
CA LYS A 505 28.90 -31.88 -22.55
C LYS A 505 30.13 -31.63 -21.67
N SER A 506 30.99 -30.67 -22.03
CA SER A 506 32.19 -30.35 -21.25
C SER A 506 31.84 -29.83 -19.86
N ASN A 507 30.75 -29.08 -19.72
CA ASN A 507 30.27 -28.67 -18.39
C ASN A 507 29.88 -29.88 -17.54
N LEU A 508 29.14 -30.85 -18.10
CA LEU A 508 28.71 -32.04 -17.36
C LEU A 508 29.89 -32.89 -16.86
N ILE A 509 30.91 -33.09 -17.71
CA ILE A 509 32.12 -33.82 -17.34
C ILE A 509 32.90 -33.08 -16.25
N ARG A 510 33.03 -31.75 -16.36
CA ARG A 510 33.67 -30.90 -15.33
C ARG A 510 32.91 -30.89 -14.01
N ALA A 511 31.61 -31.16 -14.03
CA ALA A 511 30.81 -31.34 -12.81
C ALA A 511 30.96 -32.73 -12.18
N GLY A 512 31.84 -33.59 -12.73
CA GLY A 512 32.20 -34.89 -12.16
C GLY A 512 31.46 -36.09 -12.77
N LEU A 513 30.69 -35.91 -13.85
CA LEU A 513 29.99 -37.03 -14.47
C LEU A 513 30.91 -37.88 -15.34
N ASN A 514 30.69 -39.21 -15.31
CA ASN A 514 31.44 -40.17 -16.11
C ASN A 514 31.35 -39.82 -17.62
N PRO A 515 32.47 -39.62 -18.33
CA PRO A 515 32.46 -39.24 -19.74
C PRO A 515 31.77 -40.25 -20.67
N ILE A 516 31.83 -41.55 -20.38
CA ILE A 516 31.19 -42.61 -21.16
C ILE A 516 29.66 -42.47 -21.05
N LEU A 517 29.15 -42.28 -19.84
CA LEU A 517 27.73 -42.02 -19.58
C LEU A 517 27.25 -40.75 -20.29
N VAL A 518 27.99 -39.65 -20.16
CA VAL A 518 27.65 -38.38 -20.79
C VAL A 518 27.60 -38.50 -22.32
N ASN A 519 28.50 -39.30 -22.91
CA ASN A 519 28.49 -39.57 -24.35
C ASN A 519 27.27 -40.37 -24.78
N LYS A 520 26.99 -41.47 -24.08
CA LYS A 520 25.86 -42.36 -24.37
C LYS A 520 24.52 -41.61 -24.33
N ASN A 521 24.32 -40.75 -23.33
CA ASN A 521 23.04 -40.12 -23.03
C ASN A 521 22.97 -38.60 -23.33
N LYS A 522 23.94 -38.06 -24.07
CA LYS A 522 24.15 -36.61 -24.30
C LYS A 522 22.87 -35.81 -24.57
N LYS A 523 22.07 -36.24 -25.55
CA LYS A 523 20.84 -35.53 -25.98
C LYS A 523 19.88 -35.30 -24.82
N TYR A 524 19.70 -36.32 -23.99
CA TYR A 524 18.73 -36.36 -22.91
C TYR A 524 19.23 -35.64 -21.67
N LEU A 525 20.53 -35.76 -21.36
CA LEU A 525 21.16 -35.01 -20.28
C LEU A 525 21.17 -33.50 -20.57
N LEU A 526 21.43 -33.10 -21.82
CA LEU A 526 21.36 -31.70 -22.23
C LEU A 526 19.92 -31.17 -22.24
N ARG A 527 18.94 -31.99 -22.63
CA ARG A 527 17.52 -31.66 -22.47
C ARG A 527 17.16 -31.44 -21.00
N LEU A 528 17.62 -32.32 -20.11
CA LEU A 528 17.33 -32.26 -18.68
C LEU A 528 17.87 -30.96 -18.05
N ILE A 529 19.16 -30.63 -18.28
CA ILE A 529 19.83 -29.49 -17.64
C ILE A 529 19.55 -28.13 -18.29
N ASN A 530 19.16 -28.11 -19.57
CA ASN A 530 18.89 -26.87 -20.33
C ASN A 530 17.40 -26.68 -20.66
N PHE A 531 16.51 -27.39 -19.97
CA PHE A 531 15.09 -27.19 -20.21
C PHE A 531 14.63 -25.81 -19.72
N THR A 532 13.99 -25.08 -20.62
CA THR A 532 13.27 -23.84 -20.30
C THR A 532 11.79 -24.14 -20.11
N GLY A 533 11.28 -23.95 -18.90
CA GLY A 533 9.89 -24.25 -18.53
C GLY A 533 9.77 -25.08 -17.26
N ASN A 534 8.53 -25.29 -16.80
CA ASN A 534 8.23 -26.02 -15.57
C ASN A 534 8.33 -27.56 -15.76
N VAL A 535 8.23 -28.30 -14.65
CA VAL A 535 8.29 -29.77 -14.64
C VAL A 535 7.19 -30.39 -15.49
N GLU A 536 5.96 -29.87 -15.45
CA GLU A 536 4.83 -30.40 -16.23
C GLU A 536 5.08 -30.32 -17.73
N THR A 537 5.56 -29.17 -18.22
CA THR A 537 5.90 -28.95 -19.63
C THR A 537 7.09 -29.82 -20.06
N PHE A 538 8.01 -30.13 -19.14
CA PHE A 538 9.09 -31.07 -19.41
C PHE A 538 8.56 -32.49 -19.60
N CYS A 539 7.69 -32.93 -18.68
CA CYS A 539 7.14 -34.29 -18.64
C CYS A 539 6.14 -34.56 -19.77
N SER A 540 5.45 -33.54 -20.29
CA SER A 540 4.52 -33.69 -21.43
C SER A 540 5.22 -33.85 -22.78
N LYS A 541 6.51 -33.53 -22.89
CA LYS A 541 7.26 -33.63 -24.16
C LYS A 541 7.75 -35.07 -24.40
N PRO A 542 7.42 -35.70 -25.54
CA PRO A 542 7.86 -37.07 -25.83
C PRO A 542 9.39 -37.16 -25.97
N ILE A 543 9.95 -38.35 -25.73
CA ILE A 543 11.33 -38.66 -26.13
C ILE A 543 11.31 -39.04 -27.61
N LYS A 544 12.02 -38.25 -28.42
CA LYS A 544 12.21 -38.49 -29.86
C LYS A 544 13.29 -39.53 -30.06
#